data_AF-A0A096GL08-F1
#
_entry.id   AF-A0A096GL08-F1
#
_cell.length_a   1.000
_cell.length_b   1.000
_cell.length_c   1.000
_cell.angle_alpha   90.00
_cell.angle_beta   90.00
_cell.angle_gamma   90.00
#
_symmetry.space_group_name_H-M   'P 1'
#
loop_
_entity.id
_entity.type
_entity.pdbx_description
1 polymer ?
#
loop_
_entity_poly.entity_id
_entity_poly.type
_entity_poly.pdbx_seq_one_letter_code
_entity_poly.pdbx_strand_id
1 'polypeptide(L)'
;MKRSIQKGFTLIELMIVVAIIGILAAVALPAYQDYTAKSQVTAALAEITPAKTNIEAKYAEGLTTAIASANDATTAKSVGLTNNVTSRCSGITIAAATDGAASVACALKGASVLGTTPTVTWTRAADAAGVAGVWTCSTSAKQKYSPKECAGTT
;
A
#
# COMPACT_ATOMS: atom_id res chain seq x y z
N MET A 1 -9.73 5.45 -65.63
CA MET A 1 -9.58 5.24 -64.16
C MET A 1 -8.98 6.51 -63.54
N LYS A 2 -9.75 7.25 -62.75
CA LYS A 2 -9.27 8.46 -62.04
C LYS A 2 -8.40 7.99 -60.86
N ARG A 3 -7.09 8.18 -60.93
CA ARG A 3 -6.18 7.96 -59.78
C ARG A 3 -6.50 9.03 -58.73
N SER A 4 -7.01 8.62 -57.57
CA SER A 4 -7.04 9.49 -56.40
C SER A 4 -5.62 9.68 -55.90
N ILE A 5 -5.16 10.92 -55.86
CA ILE A 5 -3.88 11.25 -55.21
C ILE A 5 -4.12 11.09 -53.70
N GLN A 6 -3.54 10.06 -53.10
CA GLN A 6 -3.49 9.93 -51.65
C GLN A 6 -2.70 11.14 -51.11
N LYS A 7 -3.38 12.05 -50.42
CA LYS A 7 -2.72 13.09 -49.63
C LYS A 7 -2.02 12.40 -48.45
N GLY A 8 -0.71 12.26 -48.53
CA GLY A 8 0.11 11.77 -47.43
C GLY A 8 0.17 12.79 -46.29
N PHE A 9 0.37 12.29 -45.07
CA PHE A 9 0.61 13.10 -43.87
C PHE A 9 1.94 13.85 -44.02
N THR A 10 1.99 15.13 -43.69
CA THR A 10 3.22 15.93 -43.81
C THR A 10 4.14 15.70 -42.61
N LEU A 11 5.45 15.81 -42.82
CA LEU A 11 6.43 15.80 -41.73
C LEU A 11 6.19 16.91 -40.70
N ILE A 12 5.69 18.06 -41.17
CA ILE A 12 5.35 19.21 -40.33
C ILE A 12 4.17 18.87 -39.41
N GLU A 13 3.11 18.26 -39.92
CA GLU A 13 1.99 17.80 -39.09
C GLU A 13 2.46 16.81 -38.02
N LEU A 14 3.35 15.89 -38.37
CA LEU A 14 3.86 14.89 -37.43
C LEU A 14 4.73 15.53 -36.34
N MET A 15 5.57 16.49 -36.69
CA MET A 15 6.39 17.22 -35.71
C MET A 15 5.54 18.05 -34.73
N ILE A 16 4.48 18.69 -35.20
CA ILE A 16 3.56 19.45 -34.33
C ILE A 16 2.84 18.50 -33.36
N VAL A 17 2.38 17.34 -33.84
CA VAL A 17 1.71 16.34 -32.98
C VAL A 17 2.66 15.84 -31.90
N VAL A 18 3.91 15.52 -32.24
CA VAL A 18 4.92 15.08 -31.26
C VAL A 18 5.23 16.19 -30.24
N ALA A 19 5.31 17.44 -30.67
CA ALA A 19 5.52 18.57 -29.76
C ALA A 19 4.38 18.72 -28.75
N ILE A 20 3.13 18.62 -29.20
CA ILE A 20 1.94 18.70 -28.31
C ILE A 20 1.92 17.51 -27.35
N ILE A 21 2.15 16.28 -27.82
CA ILE A 21 2.21 15.09 -26.96
C ILE A 21 3.33 15.22 -25.93
N GLY A 22 4.48 15.78 -26.30
CA GLY A 22 5.60 16.03 -25.39
C GLY A 22 5.23 16.95 -24.22
N ILE A 23 4.53 18.05 -24.50
CA ILE A 23 4.05 18.99 -23.47
C ILE A 23 3.03 18.32 -22.54
N LEU A 24 2.06 17.60 -23.11
CA LEU A 24 1.04 16.89 -22.32
C LEU A 24 1.66 15.80 -21.44
N ALA A 25 2.61 15.03 -21.97
CA ALA A 25 3.30 13.97 -21.24
C ALA A 25 4.11 14.50 -20.05
N ALA A 26 4.75 15.67 -20.19
CA ALA A 26 5.54 16.29 -19.12
C ALA A 26 4.70 16.62 -17.87
N VAL A 27 3.42 16.99 -18.05
CA VAL A 27 2.50 17.29 -16.94
C VAL A 27 1.73 16.05 -16.48
N ALA A 28 1.32 15.19 -17.42
CA ALA A 28 0.48 14.03 -17.12
C ALA A 28 1.24 12.91 -16.40
N LEU A 29 2.52 12.68 -16.74
CA LEU A 29 3.29 11.58 -16.16
C LEU A 29 3.53 11.75 -14.64
N PRO A 30 3.98 12.91 -14.13
CA PRO A 30 4.12 13.11 -12.68
C PRO A 30 2.78 12.95 -11.93
N ALA A 31 1.69 13.49 -12.48
CA ALA A 31 0.37 13.39 -11.88
C ALA A 31 -0.14 11.94 -11.82
N TYR A 32 0.11 11.15 -12.88
CA TYR A 32 -0.23 9.72 -12.89
C TYR A 32 0.61 8.92 -11.89
N GLN A 33 1.91 9.23 -11.75
CA GLN A 33 2.77 8.62 -10.75
C GLN A 33 2.28 8.92 -9.32
N ASP A 34 1.86 10.16 -9.05
CA ASP A 34 1.28 10.53 -7.75
C ASP A 34 0.01 9.73 -7.43
N TYR A 35 -0.89 9.60 -8.41
CA TYR A 35 -2.15 8.88 -8.24
C TYR A 35 -1.93 7.38 -8.00
N THR A 36 -1.02 6.77 -8.77
CA THR A 36 -0.69 5.35 -8.62
C THR A 36 0.01 5.08 -7.28
N ALA A 37 0.92 5.96 -6.85
CA ALA A 37 1.57 5.88 -5.54
C ALA A 37 0.57 5.91 -4.38
N LYS A 38 -0.36 6.88 -4.37
CA LYS A 38 -1.42 6.95 -3.35
C LYS A 38 -2.35 5.73 -3.36
N SER A 39 -2.71 5.26 -4.56
CA SER A 39 -3.56 4.08 -4.72
C SER A 39 -2.87 2.82 -4.21
N GLN A 40 -1.55 2.69 -4.40
CA GLN A 40 -0.77 1.57 -3.89
C GLN A 40 -0.75 1.53 -2.35
N VAL A 41 -0.52 2.66 -1.68
CA VAL A 41 -0.53 2.71 -0.20
C VAL A 41 -1.91 2.33 0.34
N THR A 42 -2.97 2.86 -0.27
CA THR A 42 -4.36 2.56 0.15
C THR A 42 -4.71 1.08 -0.10
N ALA A 43 -4.31 0.52 -1.23
CA ALA A 43 -4.55 -0.88 -1.55
C ALA A 43 -3.76 -1.82 -0.62
N ALA A 44 -2.51 -1.49 -0.29
CA ALA A 44 -1.71 -2.24 0.66
C ALA A 44 -2.32 -2.22 2.07
N LEU A 45 -2.81 -1.06 2.51
CA LEU A 45 -3.56 -0.95 3.76
C LEU A 45 -4.79 -1.86 3.76
N ALA A 46 -5.54 -1.87 2.66
CA ALA A 46 -6.71 -2.74 2.50
C ALA A 46 -6.34 -4.23 2.54
N GLU A 47 -5.18 -4.61 1.98
CA GLU A 47 -4.68 -6.00 2.04
C GLU A 47 -4.38 -6.46 3.47
N ILE A 48 -3.88 -5.58 4.35
CA ILE A 48 -3.55 -5.94 5.75
C ILE A 48 -4.69 -5.71 6.76
N THR A 49 -5.72 -4.94 6.39
CA THR A 49 -6.84 -4.60 7.29
C THR A 49 -7.62 -5.81 7.84
N PRO A 50 -7.85 -6.91 7.09
CA PRO A 50 -8.53 -8.08 7.63
C PRO A 50 -7.80 -8.72 8.83
N ALA A 51 -6.47 -8.58 8.88
CA ALA A 51 -5.67 -9.12 9.98
C ALA A 51 -6.06 -8.53 11.33
N LYS A 52 -6.44 -7.25 11.37
CA LYS A 52 -6.90 -6.57 12.60
C LYS A 52 -8.06 -7.32 13.27
N THR A 53 -9.10 -7.66 12.50
CA THR A 53 -10.29 -8.33 13.03
C THR A 53 -9.96 -9.74 13.54
N ASN A 54 -9.11 -10.47 12.83
CA ASN A 54 -8.71 -11.82 13.24
C ASN A 54 -7.79 -11.81 14.47
N ILE A 55 -6.90 -10.83 14.57
CA ILE A 55 -6.05 -10.62 15.75
C ILE A 55 -6.93 -10.30 16.97
N GLU A 56 -7.93 -9.42 16.83
CA GLU A 56 -8.89 -9.14 17.92
C GLU A 56 -9.68 -10.38 18.34
N ALA A 57 -10.15 -11.19 17.39
CA ALA A 57 -10.84 -12.45 17.70
C ALA A 57 -9.93 -13.39 18.49
N LYS A 58 -8.66 -13.51 18.11
CA LYS A 58 -7.69 -14.36 18.83
C LYS A 58 -7.35 -13.83 20.22
N TYR A 59 -7.27 -12.51 20.40
CA TYR A 59 -7.12 -11.91 21.73
C TYR A 59 -8.34 -12.18 22.62
N ALA A 60 -9.55 -12.04 22.08
CA ALA A 60 -10.79 -12.33 22.79
C ALA A 60 -10.93 -13.82 23.18
N GLU A 61 -10.41 -14.73 22.35
CA GLU A 61 -10.35 -16.17 22.62
C GLU A 61 -9.22 -16.57 23.61
N GLY A 62 -8.34 -15.63 23.99
CA GLY A 62 -7.17 -15.91 24.84
C GLY A 62 -6.05 -16.67 24.13
N LEU A 63 -6.07 -16.73 22.79
CA LEU A 63 -5.11 -17.46 21.95
C LEU A 63 -3.93 -16.58 21.50
N THR A 64 -3.42 -15.73 22.39
CA THR A 64 -2.37 -14.74 22.06
C THR A 64 -1.07 -15.41 21.59
N THR A 65 -0.75 -16.57 22.16
CA THR A 65 0.41 -17.40 21.78
C THR A 65 0.25 -18.12 20.44
N ALA A 66 -0.96 -18.18 19.89
CA ALA A 66 -1.22 -18.75 18.57
C ALA A 66 -0.83 -17.79 17.43
N ILE A 67 -0.57 -16.52 17.73
CA ILE A 67 -0.07 -15.54 16.78
C ILE A 67 1.45 -15.46 16.97
N ALA A 68 2.20 -16.15 16.11
CA ALA A 68 3.65 -15.99 16.07
C ALA A 68 4.00 -14.57 15.61
N SER A 69 5.10 -14.02 16.14
CA SER A 69 5.68 -12.78 15.61
C SER A 69 6.68 -13.12 14.52
N ALA A 70 6.29 -12.95 13.26
CA ALA A 70 7.13 -13.31 12.12
C ALA A 70 6.69 -12.60 10.82
N ASN A 71 7.57 -12.69 9.81
CA ASN A 71 7.28 -12.32 8.43
C ASN A 71 7.32 -13.59 7.57
N ASP A 72 6.28 -14.42 7.69
CA ASP A 72 6.16 -15.66 6.95
C ASP A 72 4.69 -15.96 6.58
N ALA A 73 4.52 -16.85 5.60
CA ALA A 73 3.22 -17.23 5.07
C ALA A 73 2.31 -17.90 6.11
N THR A 74 2.86 -18.65 7.06
CA THR A 74 2.09 -19.39 8.08
C THR A 74 1.46 -18.43 9.07
N THR A 75 2.25 -17.47 9.53
CA THR A 75 1.85 -16.38 10.43
C THR A 75 0.85 -15.44 9.75
N ALA A 76 1.08 -15.10 8.47
CA ALA A 76 0.09 -14.33 7.71
C ALA A 76 -1.26 -15.05 7.64
N LYS A 77 -1.25 -16.37 7.42
CA LYS A 77 -2.47 -17.18 7.38
C LYS A 77 -3.17 -17.33 8.74
N SER A 78 -2.43 -17.35 9.85
CA SER A 78 -3.03 -17.45 11.19
C SER A 78 -3.88 -16.24 11.55
N VAL A 79 -3.59 -15.08 10.95
CA VAL A 79 -4.39 -13.85 11.07
C VAL A 79 -5.30 -13.60 9.85
N GLY A 80 -5.54 -14.63 9.03
CA GLY A 80 -6.49 -14.60 7.91
C GLY A 80 -6.05 -13.81 6.67
N LEU A 81 -4.74 -13.60 6.50
CA LEU A 81 -4.18 -13.12 5.23
C LEU A 81 -3.87 -14.31 4.31
N THR A 82 -3.89 -14.09 3.00
CA THR A 82 -3.59 -15.16 2.03
C THR A 82 -2.13 -15.60 2.09
N ASN A 83 -1.20 -14.64 2.26
CA ASN A 83 0.24 -14.86 2.30
C ASN A 83 0.95 -13.61 2.90
N ASN A 84 2.23 -13.73 3.27
CA ASN A 84 3.04 -12.58 3.70
C ASN A 84 3.57 -11.74 2.53
N VAL A 85 3.49 -12.26 1.30
CA VAL A 85 3.82 -11.51 0.09
C VAL A 85 2.58 -11.44 -0.78
N THR A 86 2.16 -10.23 -1.13
CA THR A 86 0.90 -9.96 -1.85
C THR A 86 1.17 -9.13 -3.11
N SER A 87 0.12 -8.63 -3.75
CA SER A 87 0.26 -7.80 -4.94
C SER A 87 0.90 -6.44 -4.63
N ARG A 88 0.64 -5.90 -3.43
CA ARG A 88 1.15 -4.60 -2.99
C ARG A 88 2.22 -4.69 -1.90
N CYS A 89 2.33 -5.80 -1.17
CA CYS A 89 3.31 -5.99 -0.10
C CYS A 89 4.45 -6.94 -0.53
N SER A 90 5.70 -6.53 -0.33
CA SER A 90 6.90 -7.35 -0.54
C SER A 90 7.19 -8.25 0.66
N GLY A 91 6.63 -7.90 1.81
CA GLY A 91 6.60 -8.69 3.03
C GLY A 91 5.57 -8.10 3.99
N ILE A 92 4.95 -8.95 4.78
CA ILE A 92 4.02 -8.56 5.85
C ILE A 92 4.60 -9.14 7.14
N THR A 93 5.02 -8.24 8.02
CA THR A 93 5.53 -8.58 9.34
C THR A 93 4.39 -8.44 10.33
N ILE A 94 4.12 -9.50 11.08
CA ILE A 94 3.15 -9.50 12.17
C ILE A 94 3.94 -9.61 13.47
N ALA A 95 3.56 -8.79 14.45
CA ALA A 95 4.02 -8.93 15.81
C ALA A 95 2.80 -8.99 16.73
N ALA A 96 2.84 -9.87 17.73
CA ALA A 96 1.83 -10.01 18.75
C ALA A 96 2.51 -10.26 20.09
N ALA A 97 2.05 -9.57 21.12
CA ALA A 97 2.53 -9.68 22.48
C ALA A 97 1.40 -10.14 23.41
N THR A 98 1.79 -10.71 24.56
CA THR A 98 0.86 -11.28 25.55
C THR A 98 0.11 -10.22 26.35
N ASP A 99 0.57 -8.97 26.31
CA ASP A 99 -0.09 -7.80 26.90
C ASP A 99 -1.17 -7.19 25.99
N GLY A 100 -1.48 -7.83 24.85
CA GLY A 100 -2.44 -7.34 23.87
C GLY A 100 -1.85 -6.42 22.81
N ALA A 101 -0.58 -6.03 22.88
CA ALA A 101 0.02 -5.22 21.83
C ALA A 101 0.22 -6.06 20.57
N ALA A 102 -0.13 -5.50 19.40
CA ALA A 102 0.08 -6.16 18.12
C ALA A 102 0.43 -5.16 17.03
N SER A 103 1.13 -5.62 16.00
CA SER A 103 1.31 -4.84 14.78
C SER A 103 1.25 -5.71 13.54
N VAL A 104 0.77 -5.11 12.45
CA VAL A 104 0.75 -5.71 11.11
C VAL A 104 1.35 -4.68 10.17
N ALA A 105 2.57 -4.91 9.73
CA ALA A 105 3.33 -4.00 8.88
C ALA A 105 3.50 -4.61 7.48
N CYS A 106 2.99 -3.92 6.46
CA CYS A 106 3.25 -4.23 5.06
C CYS A 106 4.41 -3.37 4.55
N ALA A 107 5.46 -4.00 4.02
CA ALA A 107 6.47 -3.34 3.22
C ALA A 107 5.97 -3.20 1.77
N LEU A 108 5.84 -1.98 1.26
CA LEU A 108 5.24 -1.74 -0.06
C LEU A 108 6.16 -2.20 -1.21
N LYS A 109 5.57 -2.82 -2.24
CA LYS A 109 6.24 -3.14 -3.51
C LYS A 109 6.33 -1.90 -4.40
N GLY A 110 7.52 -1.67 -4.96
CA GLY A 110 7.68 -0.81 -6.15
C GLY A 110 7.53 0.69 -5.91
N ALA A 111 8.29 1.23 -4.97
CA ALA A 111 7.91 2.47 -4.31
C ALA A 111 9.00 3.57 -4.34
N SER A 112 9.74 3.71 -5.45
CA SER A 112 10.79 4.74 -5.59
C SER A 112 10.28 6.18 -5.44
N VAL A 113 9.02 6.45 -5.81
CA VAL A 113 8.37 7.77 -5.59
C VAL A 113 7.87 7.97 -4.15
N LEU A 114 7.68 6.89 -3.41
CA LEU A 114 7.13 6.87 -2.05
C LEU A 114 8.21 6.97 -0.96
N GLY A 115 9.46 6.59 -1.25
CA GLY A 115 10.60 6.66 -0.33
C GLY A 115 11.47 5.39 -0.36
N THR A 116 12.48 5.32 0.51
CA THR A 116 13.29 4.10 0.69
C THR A 116 12.51 3.11 1.54
N THR A 117 12.01 2.03 0.93
CA THR A 117 11.23 0.95 1.57
C THR A 117 10.05 1.43 2.43
N PRO A 118 9.05 2.09 1.85
CA PRO A 118 7.93 2.62 2.62
C PRO A 118 7.05 1.46 3.13
N THR A 119 6.58 1.64 4.34
CA THR A 119 5.77 0.67 5.09
C THR A 119 4.43 1.30 5.45
N VAL A 120 3.41 0.46 5.55
CA VAL A 120 2.12 0.81 6.14
C VAL A 120 1.83 -0.17 7.26
N THR A 121 1.53 0.36 8.44
CA THR A 121 1.48 -0.43 9.68
C THR A 121 0.20 -0.14 10.43
N TRP A 122 -0.52 -1.20 10.77
CA TRP A 122 -1.52 -1.20 11.82
C TRP A 122 -0.86 -1.54 13.15
N THR A 123 -1.07 -0.73 14.18
CA THR A 123 -0.56 -0.96 15.54
C THR A 123 -1.72 -0.95 16.52
N ARG A 124 -1.85 -2.02 17.29
CA ARG A 124 -2.73 -2.16 18.44
C ARG A 124 -1.95 -1.85 19.71
N ALA A 125 -2.46 -0.93 20.53
CA ALA A 125 -1.92 -0.69 21.86
C ALA A 125 -2.11 -1.92 22.77
N ALA A 126 -1.24 -2.08 23.77
CA ALA A 126 -1.45 -3.07 24.82
C ALA A 126 -2.79 -2.84 25.53
N ASP A 127 -3.39 -3.92 26.01
CA ASP A 127 -4.57 -3.85 26.87
C ASP A 127 -4.13 -3.25 28.22
N ALA A 128 -4.70 -2.11 28.57
CA ALA A 128 -4.58 -1.53 29.90
C ALA A 128 -5.77 -2.01 30.76
N ALA A 129 -5.66 -1.94 32.09
CA ALA A 129 -6.72 -2.40 33.00
C ALA A 129 -8.12 -1.88 32.60
N GLY A 130 -8.93 -2.75 31.99
CA GLY A 130 -10.29 -2.44 31.54
C GLY A 130 -10.43 -1.73 30.18
N VAL A 131 -9.33 -1.46 29.46
CA VAL A 131 -9.35 -0.79 28.15
C VAL A 131 -8.72 -1.71 27.11
N ALA A 132 -9.54 -2.18 26.17
CA ALA A 132 -9.07 -2.94 25.01
C ALA A 132 -8.15 -2.07 24.13
N GLY A 133 -7.11 -2.69 23.58
CA GLY A 133 -6.13 -2.06 22.72
C GLY A 133 -6.77 -1.28 21.56
N VAL A 134 -6.38 -0.01 21.43
CA VAL A 134 -6.81 0.84 20.31
C VAL A 134 -5.91 0.60 19.11
N TRP A 135 -6.50 0.50 17.92
CA TRP A 135 -5.75 0.43 16.67
C TRP A 135 -5.47 1.81 16.11
N THR A 136 -4.22 2.03 15.75
CA THR A 136 -3.75 3.20 15.02
C THR A 136 -3.06 2.77 13.74
N CYS A 137 -3.18 3.57 12.68
CA CYS A 137 -2.44 3.34 11.45
C CYS A 137 -1.32 4.37 11.30
N SER A 138 -0.15 3.92 10.86
CA SER A 138 0.97 4.78 10.47
C SER A 138 1.57 4.32 9.13
N THR A 139 2.20 5.25 8.43
CA THR A 139 2.95 4.93 7.22
C THR A 139 4.24 5.76 7.13
N SER A 140 5.31 5.13 6.64
CA SER A 140 6.56 5.82 6.30
C SER A 140 6.59 6.33 4.85
N ALA A 141 5.49 6.17 4.10
CA ALA A 141 5.31 6.88 2.85
C ALA A 141 5.20 8.39 3.10
N LYS A 142 5.69 9.20 2.16
CA LYS A 142 5.52 10.66 2.20
C LYS A 142 4.06 11.02 2.45
N GLN A 143 3.81 12.00 3.33
CA GLN A 143 2.48 12.45 3.75
C GLN A 143 1.50 12.74 2.59
N LYS A 144 2.00 13.15 1.42
CA LYS A 144 1.20 13.38 0.20
C LYS A 144 0.45 12.12 -0.28
N TYR A 145 1.01 10.93 -0.04
CA TYR A 145 0.46 9.65 -0.50
C TYR A 145 -0.20 8.84 0.61
N SER A 146 -0.13 9.31 1.86
CA SER A 146 -0.69 8.62 3.02
C SER A 146 -2.22 8.69 3.02
N PRO A 147 -2.92 7.58 3.31
CA PRO A 147 -4.36 7.57 3.59
C PRO A 147 -4.70 8.50 4.75
N LYS A 148 -5.91 9.09 4.76
CA LYS A 148 -6.35 10.00 5.84
C LYS A 148 -6.37 9.33 7.21
N GLU A 149 -6.56 8.02 7.24
CA GLU A 149 -6.61 7.19 8.43
C GLU A 149 -5.23 6.80 8.97
N CYS A 150 -4.15 7.03 8.20
CA CYS A 150 -2.79 6.70 8.57
C CYS A 150 -1.93 7.96 8.66
N ALA A 151 -1.34 8.22 9.83
CA ALA A 151 -0.38 9.30 9.97
C ALA A 151 0.87 8.99 9.12
N GLY A 152 1.21 9.88 8.18
CA GLY A 152 2.42 9.78 7.37
C GLY A 152 3.61 10.44 8.07
N THR A 153 4.82 10.12 7.64
CA THR A 153 6.00 10.90 8.01
C THR A 153 6.01 12.22 7.23
N THR A 154 6.17 13.34 7.95
CA THR A 154 6.33 14.70 7.43
C THR A 154 7.52 14.83 6.50
#